data_AF-A0A0A1TEN9-F1
#
_entry.id   AF-A0A0A1TEN9-F1
#
_cell.length_a   1.000
_cell.length_b   1.000
_cell.length_c   1.000
_cell.angle_alpha   90.00
_cell.angle_beta   90.00
_cell.angle_gamma   90.00
#
_symmetry.space_group_name_H-M   'P 1'
#
loop_
_entity.id
_entity.type
_entity.pdbx_description
1 polymer ?
#
loop_
_entity_poly.entity_id
_entity_poly.type
_entity_poly.pdbx_seq_one_letter_code
_entity_poly.pdbx_strand_id
1 'polypeptide(L)'
;MSDLQRSVFKPQHPALSEIFEDVGESSLNVHIPDVPEIQDDDSSSASSASSVSSTGTVVPTPTQNLFARPQGFSRGRTLQPIPWTTYFERELYLPSKVESDVVYHAYLTSPVDKGPLFVMHHGAGSSGLSFSVVGYELRKRLPNAGILAIDCRGHGSTTCRSDSEPDLRLETLSSDLLSIIEATQSQMQWETLPPIILVGHSLGGAVITDLASTGKLGNSLLGYVVLDVVEGSAMDALHSMQTYLSTRPTGFASVESGIDWHIRTRTVRSSVSARSSVPALLIKDESHNETRPWRWRTNLAATQPFWEGWFVGLSKKFLNARGGKLLLLAGTDRLDTELTIGQMQGKYALQVFPEAGHFIHEDIPEQTAISLADFHRRNDRSALVLPPKVADLLKQGKKV
;
A
#
# COMPACT_ATOMS: atom_id res chain seq x y z
N MET A 1 59.23 16.12 0.22
CA MET A 1 59.89 15.09 1.06
C MET A 1 58.82 14.55 1.98
N SER A 2 58.39 13.28 1.93
CA SER A 2 59.05 12.06 1.49
C SER A 2 58.26 11.29 0.44
N ASP A 3 58.99 10.84 -0.57
CA ASP A 3 58.68 9.77 -1.51
C ASP A 3 58.70 8.39 -0.85
N LEU A 4 58.19 7.39 -1.59
CA LEU A 4 58.05 5.94 -1.32
C LEU A 4 56.65 5.60 -0.78
N GLN A 5 55.70 5.01 -1.52
CA GLN A 5 55.82 3.96 -2.54
C GLN A 5 54.69 4.06 -3.60
N ARG A 6 55.08 4.01 -4.88
CA ARG A 6 54.23 3.72 -6.04
C ARG A 6 54.45 2.26 -6.48
N SER A 7 53.41 1.69 -7.10
CA SER A 7 53.36 0.40 -7.84
C SER A 7 53.31 -0.84 -6.94
N VAL A 8 52.50 -1.88 -7.13
CA VAL A 8 52.07 -2.65 -8.32
C VAL A 8 50.73 -3.33 -7.91
N PHE A 9 49.66 -3.43 -8.72
CA PHE A 9 49.25 -4.67 -9.41
C PHE A 9 47.95 -4.44 -10.20
N LYS A 10 47.99 -4.77 -11.50
CA LYS A 10 46.83 -4.97 -12.40
C LYS A 10 46.27 -6.39 -12.20
N PRO A 11 44.96 -6.63 -12.33
CA PRO A 11 44.46 -7.96 -12.63
C PRO A 11 44.40 -8.19 -14.15
N GLN A 12 44.99 -9.31 -14.58
CA GLN A 12 44.90 -9.86 -15.93
C GLN A 12 43.54 -10.59 -16.09
N HIS A 13 42.80 -10.28 -17.16
CA HIS A 13 41.77 -11.15 -17.69
C HIS A 13 42.39 -12.06 -18.76
N PRO A 14 42.09 -13.38 -18.77
CA PRO A 14 42.12 -14.15 -20.00
C PRO A 14 40.71 -14.29 -20.56
N ALA A 15 40.59 -13.98 -21.85
CA ALA A 15 39.46 -14.34 -22.69
C ALA A 15 39.41 -15.86 -22.91
N LEU A 16 38.20 -16.41 -22.91
CA LEU A 16 37.90 -17.67 -23.59
C LEU A 16 36.61 -17.47 -24.39
N SER A 17 36.75 -17.64 -25.70
CA SER A 17 35.71 -17.61 -26.72
C SER A 17 35.28 -19.03 -27.09
N GLU A 18 33.95 -19.17 -27.26
CA GLU A 18 33.22 -20.11 -28.14
C GLU A 18 33.19 -21.62 -27.80
N ILE A 19 31.98 -22.20 -27.66
CA ILE A 19 31.24 -22.93 -28.72
C ILE A 19 29.82 -23.33 -28.23
N PHE A 20 28.83 -23.02 -29.10
CA PHE A 20 27.43 -23.43 -29.29
C PHE A 20 26.79 -24.59 -28.48
N GLU A 21 25.51 -24.41 -28.10
CA GLU A 21 24.38 -25.17 -28.71
C GLU A 21 23.01 -24.50 -28.45
N ASP A 22 22.21 -24.47 -29.52
CA ASP A 22 20.92 -23.84 -29.72
C ASP A 22 19.81 -24.87 -29.50
N VAL A 23 18.86 -24.63 -28.59
CA VAL A 23 17.64 -25.44 -28.47
C VAL A 23 16.47 -24.49 -28.23
N GLY A 24 15.63 -24.36 -29.25
CA GLY A 24 14.51 -23.43 -29.33
C GLY A 24 13.40 -23.67 -28.31
N GLU A 25 12.89 -22.58 -27.76
CA GLU A 25 11.65 -22.57 -26.98
C GLU A 25 10.45 -22.35 -27.90
N SER A 26 9.52 -23.31 -27.87
CA SER A 26 8.20 -23.19 -28.46
C SER A 26 7.34 -22.23 -27.63
N SER A 27 7.10 -21.04 -28.17
CA SER A 27 6.18 -20.03 -27.67
C SER A 27 4.74 -20.53 -27.64
N LEU A 28 4.17 -20.71 -26.43
CA LEU A 28 2.73 -20.75 -26.22
C LEU A 28 2.25 -19.32 -25.95
N ASN A 29 1.58 -18.73 -26.94
CA ASN A 29 0.93 -17.43 -26.87
C ASN A 29 -0.24 -17.47 -25.88
N VAL A 30 -0.10 -16.83 -24.73
CA VAL A 30 -1.23 -16.43 -23.88
C VAL A 30 -1.43 -14.93 -24.08
N HIS A 31 -2.52 -14.57 -24.74
CA HIS A 31 -2.89 -13.21 -25.05
C HIS A 31 -3.43 -12.52 -23.77
N ILE A 32 -2.64 -11.63 -23.20
CA ILE A 32 -3.07 -10.67 -22.17
C ILE A 32 -3.46 -9.38 -22.92
N PRO A 33 -4.65 -8.79 -22.68
CA PRO A 33 -4.99 -7.52 -23.31
C PRO A 33 -4.10 -6.39 -22.79
N ASP A 34 -3.43 -5.69 -23.70
CA ASP A 34 -2.65 -4.47 -23.43
C ASP A 34 -3.57 -3.35 -22.91
N VAL A 35 -3.22 -2.80 -21.75
CA VAL A 35 -3.77 -1.54 -21.23
C VAL A 35 -2.67 -0.48 -21.40
N PRO A 36 -2.99 0.76 -21.82
CA PRO A 36 -1.96 1.72 -22.24
C PRO A 36 -1.01 2.08 -21.09
N GLU A 37 0.30 2.08 -21.37
CA GLU A 37 1.30 2.73 -20.52
C GLU A 37 0.95 4.22 -20.38
N ILE A 38 0.63 4.64 -19.16
CA ILE A 38 0.46 6.07 -18.83
C ILE A 38 1.82 6.55 -18.34
N GLN A 39 2.60 7.17 -19.24
CA GLN A 39 3.80 7.93 -18.87
C GLN A 39 3.38 9.29 -18.31
N ASP A 40 3.81 9.57 -17.08
CA ASP A 40 3.71 10.90 -16.46
C ASP A 40 5.01 11.68 -16.75
N ASP A 41 4.95 12.63 -17.69
CA ASP A 41 6.01 13.60 -17.97
C ASP A 41 5.93 14.75 -16.94
N ASP A 42 6.55 14.58 -15.78
CA ASP A 42 6.78 15.67 -14.81
C ASP A 42 8.26 16.05 -14.81
N SER A 43 8.61 17.01 -15.68
CA SER A 43 9.85 17.78 -15.56
C SER A 43 9.65 19.19 -16.09
N SER A 44 9.57 20.16 -15.18
CA SER A 44 9.78 21.57 -15.50
C SER A 44 10.28 22.30 -14.26
N SER A 45 11.58 22.26 -14.08
CA SER A 45 12.35 23.25 -13.32
C SER A 45 12.85 24.33 -14.29
N ALA A 46 12.55 25.60 -14.02
CA ALA A 46 13.45 26.72 -14.29
C ALA A 46 12.90 28.01 -13.67
N SER A 47 13.75 28.66 -12.88
CA SER A 47 13.56 30.01 -12.36
C SER A 47 14.12 31.07 -13.32
N SER A 48 13.66 32.31 -13.10
CA SER A 48 14.43 33.58 -13.20
C SER A 48 14.47 34.40 -14.51
N ALA A 49 13.95 35.63 -14.37
CA ALA A 49 14.58 36.94 -14.62
C ALA A 49 14.57 37.62 -16.02
N SER A 50 13.83 38.75 -16.04
CA SER A 50 14.18 40.12 -16.51
C SER A 50 14.29 40.55 -18.01
N SER A 51 13.38 41.48 -18.37
CA SER A 51 13.51 42.77 -19.12
C SER A 51 14.07 42.84 -20.55
N VAL A 52 13.37 43.46 -21.52
CA VAL A 52 13.36 44.91 -21.87
C VAL A 52 12.36 45.28 -23.00
N SER A 53 11.68 46.43 -22.80
CA SER A 53 11.20 47.49 -23.72
C SER A 53 10.78 47.24 -25.18
N SER A 54 9.56 47.68 -25.56
CA SER A 54 9.35 48.75 -26.57
C SER A 54 7.87 49.19 -26.72
N THR A 55 7.67 50.50 -26.54
CA THR A 55 6.70 51.44 -27.14
C THR A 55 5.36 50.94 -27.73
N GLY A 56 4.26 51.52 -27.21
CA GLY A 56 2.98 51.61 -27.92
C GLY A 56 1.80 51.96 -27.00
N THR A 57 1.57 53.25 -26.73
CA THR A 57 0.36 53.70 -26.01
C THR A 57 -0.82 53.70 -26.97
N VAL A 58 -1.74 52.75 -26.82
CA VAL A 58 -3.06 52.77 -27.47
C VAL A 58 -4.13 52.78 -26.38
N VAL A 59 -4.92 53.84 -26.32
CA VAL A 59 -6.09 53.98 -25.45
C VAL A 59 -7.29 53.29 -26.12
N PRO A 60 -7.94 52.27 -25.54
CA PRO A 60 -9.16 51.70 -26.09
C PRO A 60 -10.41 52.40 -25.56
N THR A 61 -11.39 52.55 -26.44
CA THR A 61 -12.74 53.08 -26.22
C THR A 61 -13.60 52.16 -25.33
N PRO A 62 -14.54 52.70 -24.54
CA PRO A 62 -15.20 51.96 -23.46
C PRO A 62 -16.48 51.25 -23.93
N THR A 63 -16.39 50.34 -24.91
CA THR A 63 -17.51 49.43 -25.24
C THR A 63 -16.99 48.17 -25.94
N GLN A 64 -16.36 47.26 -25.19
CA GLN A 64 -16.24 45.84 -25.55
C GLN A 64 -15.70 45.08 -24.33
N ASN A 65 -16.45 44.07 -23.87
CA ASN A 65 -16.09 43.20 -22.75
C ASN A 65 -14.86 42.33 -23.10
N LEU A 66 -13.66 42.91 -23.00
CA LEU A 66 -12.38 42.26 -23.31
C LEU A 66 -11.76 41.48 -22.12
N PHE A 67 -12.53 41.26 -21.04
CA PHE A 67 -12.14 40.39 -19.92
C PHE A 67 -13.07 39.18 -19.72
N ALA A 68 -13.78 38.75 -20.76
CA ALA A 68 -14.24 37.36 -20.79
C ALA A 68 -13.00 36.48 -21.03
N ARG A 69 -12.48 35.89 -19.95
CA ARG A 69 -11.51 34.79 -20.04
C ARG A 69 -12.07 33.81 -21.08
N PRO A 70 -11.33 33.46 -22.14
CA PRO A 70 -11.73 32.34 -22.98
C PRO A 70 -11.93 31.17 -22.02
N GLN A 71 -13.05 30.45 -22.12
CA GLN A 71 -13.11 29.09 -21.59
C GLN A 71 -11.95 28.36 -22.27
N GLY A 72 -10.82 28.30 -21.58
CA GLY A 72 -9.73 27.44 -21.96
C GLY A 72 -10.36 26.07 -22.08
N PHE A 73 -10.21 25.44 -23.24
CA PHE A 73 -10.35 24.00 -23.33
C PHE A 73 -9.40 23.46 -22.27
N SER A 74 -9.94 23.09 -21.11
CA SER A 74 -9.19 22.35 -20.12
C SER A 74 -8.71 21.12 -20.87
N ARG A 75 -7.39 21.02 -21.10
CA ARG A 75 -6.74 19.72 -21.29
C ARG A 75 -6.94 18.98 -19.97
N GLY A 76 -8.16 18.51 -19.76
CA GLY A 76 -8.67 18.12 -18.46
C GLY A 76 -7.99 16.82 -18.08
N ARG A 77 -7.18 16.86 -17.02
CA ARG A 77 -6.94 15.66 -16.22
C ARG A 77 -8.32 15.13 -15.85
N THR A 78 -8.76 14.05 -16.47
CA THR A 78 -10.07 13.48 -16.21
C THR A 78 -10.02 12.87 -14.81
N LEU A 79 -10.59 13.55 -13.81
CA LEU A 79 -10.71 13.05 -12.44
C LEU A 79 -11.80 11.99 -12.29
N GLN A 80 -12.14 11.31 -13.39
CA GLN A 80 -13.15 10.27 -13.43
C GLN A 80 -12.67 9.08 -12.59
N PRO A 81 -13.53 8.54 -11.70
CA PRO A 81 -13.21 7.36 -10.91
C PRO A 81 -12.69 6.21 -11.77
N ILE A 82 -11.68 5.49 -11.26
CA ILE A 82 -11.20 4.25 -11.87
C ILE A 82 -11.87 3.09 -11.11
N PRO A 83 -12.60 2.20 -11.81
CA PRO A 83 -13.29 1.11 -11.13
C PRO A 83 -12.30 0.11 -10.53
N TRP A 84 -12.70 -0.53 -9.44
CA TRP A 84 -11.85 -1.53 -8.77
C TRP A 84 -11.50 -2.72 -9.68
N THR A 85 -12.37 -3.03 -10.65
CA THR A 85 -12.19 -4.11 -11.64
C THR A 85 -10.99 -3.91 -12.55
N THR A 86 -10.40 -2.70 -12.58
CA THR A 86 -9.12 -2.44 -13.23
C THR A 86 -7.96 -3.14 -12.53
N TYR A 87 -8.05 -3.34 -11.21
CA TYR A 87 -6.94 -3.81 -10.36
C TYR A 87 -7.16 -5.19 -9.74
N PHE A 88 -8.42 -5.53 -9.47
CA PHE A 88 -8.77 -6.80 -8.83
C PHE A 88 -9.62 -7.68 -9.72
N GLU A 89 -9.44 -8.98 -9.56
CA GLU A 89 -10.17 -10.01 -10.30
C GLU A 89 -11.63 -10.11 -9.83
N ARG A 90 -11.86 -9.99 -8.52
CA ARG A 90 -13.19 -10.13 -7.92
C ARG A 90 -13.29 -9.38 -6.60
N GLU A 91 -14.53 -9.17 -6.15
CA GLU A 91 -14.84 -8.79 -4.78
C GLU A 91 -15.49 -9.97 -4.04
N LEU A 92 -15.29 -10.01 -2.72
CA LEU A 92 -15.77 -11.05 -1.83
C LEU A 92 -16.63 -10.41 -0.74
N TYR A 93 -17.76 -11.05 -0.45
CA TYR A 93 -18.60 -10.75 0.70
C TYR A 93 -18.57 -11.96 1.62
N LEU A 94 -17.97 -11.80 2.78
CA LEU A 94 -17.59 -12.87 3.69
C LEU A 94 -18.40 -12.72 4.99
N PRO A 95 -19.50 -13.47 5.17
CA PRO A 95 -20.27 -13.43 6.40
C PRO A 95 -19.41 -13.85 7.59
N SER A 96 -19.44 -13.09 8.67
CA SER A 96 -18.77 -13.47 9.91
C SER A 96 -19.41 -14.73 10.51
N LYS A 97 -18.58 -15.66 10.96
CA LYS A 97 -19.03 -16.86 11.68
C LYS A 97 -19.37 -16.58 13.15
N VAL A 98 -18.93 -15.43 13.66
CA VAL A 98 -19.09 -15.04 15.08
C VAL A 98 -20.25 -14.06 15.24
N GLU A 99 -20.37 -13.10 14.35
CA GLU A 99 -21.39 -12.04 14.40
C GLU A 99 -22.23 -12.05 13.13
N SER A 100 -23.46 -12.57 13.20
CA SER A 100 -24.35 -12.73 12.04
C SER A 100 -24.62 -11.44 11.27
N ASP A 101 -24.46 -10.29 11.93
CA ASP A 101 -24.77 -8.97 11.39
C ASP A 101 -23.59 -8.32 10.67
N VAL A 102 -22.43 -8.99 10.67
CA VAL A 102 -21.21 -8.51 10.02
C VAL A 102 -20.96 -9.30 8.74
N VAL A 103 -20.88 -8.60 7.62
CA VAL A 103 -20.41 -9.13 6.34
C VAL A 103 -19.18 -8.34 5.95
N TYR A 104 -18.02 -8.98 6.04
CA TYR A 104 -16.76 -8.38 5.63
C TYR A 104 -16.69 -8.32 4.11
N HIS A 105 -15.99 -7.30 3.62
CA HIS A 105 -15.73 -7.10 2.22
C HIS A 105 -14.23 -7.14 1.94
N ALA A 106 -13.85 -7.73 0.82
CA ALA A 106 -12.47 -7.73 0.35
C ALA A 106 -12.38 -7.80 -1.17
N TYR A 107 -11.37 -7.16 -1.74
CA TYR A 107 -10.98 -7.31 -3.13
C TYR A 107 -9.90 -8.39 -3.24
N LEU A 108 -10.03 -9.27 -4.23
CA LEU A 108 -9.12 -10.39 -4.44
C LEU A 108 -8.63 -10.41 -5.89
N THR A 109 -7.33 -10.61 -6.03
CA THR A 109 -6.72 -11.20 -7.22
C THR A 109 -6.03 -12.49 -6.77
N SER A 110 -6.46 -13.63 -7.31
CA SER A 110 -6.01 -14.92 -6.79
C SER A 110 -4.51 -15.15 -7.00
N PRO A 111 -3.81 -15.81 -6.06
CA PRO A 111 -2.47 -16.31 -6.31
C PRO A 111 -2.52 -17.40 -7.39
N VAL A 112 -1.47 -17.47 -8.20
CA VAL A 112 -1.31 -18.48 -9.25
C VAL A 112 -0.26 -19.49 -8.79
N ASP A 113 -0.50 -20.77 -9.06
CA ASP A 113 0.38 -21.88 -8.65
C ASP A 113 0.68 -21.86 -7.14
N LYS A 114 1.96 -21.85 -6.76
CA LYS A 114 2.43 -21.76 -5.38
C LYS A 114 2.84 -20.33 -5.00
N GLY A 115 2.28 -19.33 -5.67
CA GLY A 115 2.56 -17.93 -5.43
C GLY A 115 2.12 -17.46 -4.03
N PRO A 116 2.75 -16.40 -3.49
CA PRO A 116 2.37 -15.84 -2.19
C PRO A 116 1.04 -15.10 -2.27
N LEU A 117 0.36 -14.97 -1.14
CA LEU A 117 -0.78 -14.08 -0.94
C LEU A 117 -0.36 -12.86 -0.11
N PHE A 118 -0.46 -11.68 -0.68
CA PHE A 118 -0.31 -10.42 0.06
C PHE A 118 -1.67 -10.02 0.61
N VAL A 119 -1.81 -10.06 1.94
CA VAL A 119 -3.03 -9.64 2.64
C VAL A 119 -2.83 -8.22 3.13
N MET A 120 -3.64 -7.29 2.62
CA MET A 120 -3.44 -5.85 2.76
C MET A 120 -4.55 -5.22 3.61
N HIS A 121 -4.15 -4.55 4.70
CA HIS A 121 -5.04 -3.88 5.64
C HIS A 121 -4.80 -2.37 5.63
N HIS A 122 -5.86 -1.60 5.37
CA HIS A 122 -5.78 -0.15 5.23
C HIS A 122 -5.72 0.57 6.58
N GLY A 123 -5.36 1.86 6.54
CA GLY A 123 -5.42 2.78 7.68
C GLY A 123 -6.83 3.28 7.97
N ALA A 124 -7.02 3.90 9.14
CA ALA A 124 -8.34 4.40 9.55
C ALA A 124 -8.85 5.50 8.60
N GLY A 125 -10.12 5.43 8.22
CA GLY A 125 -10.76 6.33 7.25
C GLY A 125 -10.42 6.05 5.79
N SER A 126 -9.71 4.95 5.49
CA SER A 126 -9.41 4.49 4.13
C SER A 126 -10.23 3.23 3.77
N SER A 127 -9.83 2.49 2.74
CA SER A 127 -10.45 1.23 2.29
C SER A 127 -9.41 0.30 1.66
N GLY A 128 -9.79 -0.94 1.37
CA GLY A 128 -8.97 -1.90 0.62
C GLY A 128 -8.51 -1.35 -0.73
N LEU A 129 -9.26 -0.42 -1.34
CA LEU A 129 -8.88 0.21 -2.60
C LEU A 129 -7.65 1.12 -2.51
N SER A 130 -7.21 1.53 -1.31
CA SER A 130 -5.91 2.20 -1.16
C SER A 130 -4.74 1.33 -1.64
N PHE A 131 -4.92 0.01 -1.73
CA PHE A 131 -3.90 -0.90 -2.22
C PHE A 131 -4.01 -1.23 -3.72
N SER A 132 -4.95 -0.63 -4.45
CA SER A 132 -5.23 -0.97 -5.86
C SER A 132 -3.98 -0.87 -6.74
N VAL A 133 -3.32 0.30 -6.71
CA VAL A 133 -2.19 0.59 -7.61
C VAL A 133 -0.94 -0.19 -7.19
N VAL A 134 -0.62 -0.22 -5.89
CA VAL A 134 0.53 -1.00 -5.39
C VAL A 134 0.37 -2.49 -5.63
N GLY A 135 -0.84 -3.04 -5.50
CA GLY A 135 -1.12 -4.45 -5.80
C GLY A 135 -0.89 -4.78 -7.27
N TYR A 136 -1.27 -3.88 -8.18
CA TYR A 136 -1.01 -4.00 -9.61
C TYR A 136 0.49 -3.90 -9.94
N GLU A 137 1.20 -2.90 -9.41
CA GLU A 137 2.65 -2.77 -9.61
C GLU A 137 3.43 -3.96 -9.02
N LEU A 138 2.95 -4.51 -7.91
CA LEU A 138 3.53 -5.72 -7.30
C LEU A 138 3.39 -6.93 -8.22
N ARG A 139 2.22 -7.12 -8.85
CA ARG A 139 1.98 -8.23 -9.76
C ARG A 139 2.76 -8.13 -11.07
N LYS A 140 3.10 -6.93 -11.56
CA LYS A 140 4.06 -6.79 -12.68
C LYS A 140 5.41 -7.43 -12.36
N ARG A 141 5.81 -7.40 -11.08
CA ARG A 141 7.11 -7.89 -10.60
C ARG A 141 7.06 -9.33 -10.05
N LEU A 142 5.89 -9.73 -9.55
CA LEU A 142 5.58 -11.08 -9.08
C LEU A 142 4.24 -11.55 -9.70
N PRO A 143 4.24 -12.03 -10.95
CA PRO A 143 3.01 -12.34 -11.69
C PRO A 143 2.12 -13.40 -11.02
N ASN A 144 2.72 -14.27 -10.20
CA ASN A 144 2.03 -15.32 -9.46
C ASN A 144 1.47 -14.87 -8.10
N ALA A 145 1.78 -13.65 -7.64
CA ALA A 145 1.35 -13.17 -6.33
C ALA A 145 -0.16 -12.85 -6.31
N GLY A 146 -0.86 -13.38 -5.32
CA GLY A 146 -2.23 -12.99 -5.00
C GLY A 146 -2.26 -11.72 -4.17
N ILE A 147 -3.34 -10.94 -4.30
CA ILE A 147 -3.59 -9.72 -3.52
C ILE A 147 -4.97 -9.87 -2.87
N LEU A 148 -5.04 -9.79 -1.55
CA LEU A 148 -6.29 -9.73 -0.78
C LEU A 148 -6.33 -8.40 -0.03
N ALA A 149 -7.05 -7.42 -0.55
CA ALA A 149 -7.19 -6.10 0.05
C ALA A 149 -8.54 -5.98 0.75
N ILE A 150 -8.53 -5.87 2.07
CA ILE A 150 -9.73 -6.01 2.90
C ILE A 150 -10.31 -4.64 3.25
N ASP A 151 -11.62 -4.56 3.46
CA ASP A 151 -12.27 -3.42 4.13
C ASP A 151 -12.56 -3.80 5.59
N CYS A 152 -12.06 -3.04 6.56
CA CYS A 152 -12.36 -3.31 7.97
C CYS A 152 -13.74 -2.77 8.37
N ARG A 153 -14.21 -3.10 9.58
CA ARG A 153 -15.52 -2.66 10.09
C ARG A 153 -15.69 -1.15 9.97
N GLY A 154 -16.87 -0.70 9.55
CA GLY A 154 -17.17 0.72 9.36
C GLY A 154 -16.43 1.40 8.19
N HIS A 155 -15.78 0.63 7.32
CA HIS A 155 -15.05 1.13 6.15
C HIS A 155 -15.47 0.38 4.87
N GLY A 156 -15.25 1.04 3.73
CA GLY A 156 -15.53 0.49 2.40
C GLY A 156 -16.91 -0.16 2.26
N SER A 157 -16.96 -1.40 1.79
CA SER A 157 -18.22 -2.13 1.61
C SER A 157 -18.51 -3.14 2.73
N THR A 158 -17.69 -3.18 3.79
CA THR A 158 -17.97 -4.00 4.97
C THR A 158 -19.21 -3.46 5.69
N THR A 159 -20.19 -4.34 5.92
CA THR A 159 -21.44 -3.96 6.58
C THR A 159 -21.49 -4.52 7.99
N CYS A 160 -21.91 -3.68 8.94
CA CYS A 160 -22.24 -4.05 10.30
C CYS A 160 -23.68 -3.60 10.55
N ARG A 161 -24.64 -4.53 10.55
CA ARG A 161 -26.08 -4.21 10.63
C ARG A 161 -26.60 -3.94 12.05
N SER A 162 -25.71 -3.86 13.04
CA SER A 162 -26.06 -3.51 14.41
C SER A 162 -26.48 -2.03 14.51
N ASP A 163 -27.46 -1.74 15.37
CA ASP A 163 -27.83 -0.37 15.75
C ASP A 163 -26.73 0.34 16.57
N SER A 164 -25.71 -0.39 17.02
CA SER A 164 -24.56 0.15 17.74
C SER A 164 -23.41 0.52 16.80
N GLU A 165 -22.64 1.55 17.17
CA GLU A 165 -21.36 1.86 16.53
C GLU A 165 -20.45 0.62 16.46
N PRO A 166 -19.69 0.43 15.38
CA PRO A 166 -18.84 -0.74 15.21
C PRO A 166 -17.74 -0.78 16.27
N ASP A 167 -17.50 -1.97 16.83
CA ASP A 167 -16.36 -2.20 17.71
C ASP A 167 -15.06 -2.22 16.91
N LEU A 168 -14.22 -1.21 17.12
CA LEU A 168 -12.94 -1.04 16.42
C LEU A 168 -11.75 -1.28 17.35
N ARG A 169 -11.91 -2.02 18.45
CA ARG A 169 -10.76 -2.45 19.27
C ARG A 169 -9.76 -3.26 18.45
N LEU A 170 -8.48 -3.16 18.79
CA LEU A 170 -7.40 -3.82 18.08
C LEU A 170 -7.60 -5.34 18.00
N GLU A 171 -8.04 -5.96 19.09
CA GLU A 171 -8.29 -7.40 19.19
C GLU A 171 -9.43 -7.83 18.26
N THR A 172 -10.48 -7.01 18.16
CA THR A 172 -11.63 -7.26 17.29
C THR A 172 -11.18 -7.21 15.83
N LEU A 173 -10.48 -6.14 15.43
CA LEU A 173 -9.97 -5.99 14.06
C LEU A 173 -8.95 -7.09 13.67
N SER A 174 -8.10 -7.50 14.62
CA SER A 174 -7.16 -8.61 14.46
C SER A 174 -7.87 -9.95 14.25
N SER A 175 -8.94 -10.20 15.02
CA SER A 175 -9.79 -11.37 14.88
C SER A 175 -10.60 -11.37 13.57
N ASP A 176 -11.06 -10.19 13.13
CA ASP A 176 -11.74 -10.02 11.85
C ASP A 176 -10.81 -10.35 10.70
N LEU A 177 -9.58 -9.84 10.72
CA LEU A 177 -8.60 -10.10 9.69
C LEU A 177 -8.32 -11.60 9.53
N LEU A 178 -8.17 -12.32 10.65
CA LEU A 178 -8.04 -13.78 10.61
C LEU A 178 -9.28 -14.44 10.01
N SER A 179 -10.48 -14.03 10.45
CA SER A 179 -11.74 -14.57 9.94
C SER A 179 -11.90 -14.34 8.44
N ILE A 180 -11.49 -13.19 7.94
CA ILE A 180 -11.47 -12.85 6.51
C ILE A 180 -10.52 -13.77 5.74
N ILE A 181 -9.30 -14.01 6.26
CA ILE A 181 -8.32 -14.93 5.63
C ILE A 181 -8.89 -16.35 5.55
N GLU A 182 -9.44 -16.88 6.64
CA GLU A 182 -10.02 -18.23 6.70
C GLU A 182 -11.28 -18.37 5.83
N ALA A 183 -12.14 -17.35 5.82
CA ALA A 183 -13.33 -17.31 4.97
C ALA A 183 -12.94 -17.23 3.49
N THR A 184 -11.91 -16.46 3.15
CA THR A 184 -11.35 -16.40 1.79
C THR A 184 -10.82 -17.77 1.37
N GLN A 185 -10.04 -18.45 2.23
CA GLN A 185 -9.55 -19.79 1.97
C GLN A 185 -10.71 -20.75 1.64
N SER A 186 -11.77 -20.69 2.45
CA SER A 186 -12.95 -21.56 2.30
C SER A 186 -13.70 -21.27 0.99
N GLN A 187 -13.97 -19.99 0.70
CA GLN A 187 -14.70 -19.56 -0.50
C GLN A 187 -13.92 -19.82 -1.79
N MET A 188 -12.60 -19.68 -1.74
CA MET A 188 -11.70 -19.93 -2.86
C MET A 188 -11.27 -21.39 -2.99
N GLN A 189 -11.72 -22.25 -2.06
CA GLN A 189 -11.45 -23.68 -2.03
C GLN A 189 -9.95 -24.03 -2.06
N TRP A 190 -9.14 -23.21 -1.37
CA TRP A 190 -7.71 -23.48 -1.26
C TRP A 190 -7.46 -24.62 -0.26
N GLU A 191 -6.88 -25.73 -0.73
CA GLU A 191 -6.54 -26.89 0.09
C GLU A 191 -5.70 -26.50 1.31
N THR A 192 -4.74 -25.58 1.10
CA THR A 192 -3.95 -24.97 2.17
C THR A 192 -3.80 -23.47 1.93
N LEU A 193 -3.61 -22.70 2.99
CA LEU A 193 -3.31 -21.28 2.86
C LEU A 193 -1.99 -21.09 2.08
N PRO A 194 -1.98 -20.27 1.01
CA PRO A 194 -0.75 -19.87 0.35
C PRO A 194 0.24 -19.22 1.33
N PRO A 195 1.54 -19.11 1.00
CA PRO A 195 2.46 -18.33 1.80
C PRO A 195 1.99 -16.87 1.91
N ILE A 196 1.80 -16.38 3.13
CA ILE A 196 1.20 -15.08 3.42
C ILE A 196 2.28 -14.04 3.75
N ILE A 197 2.13 -12.86 3.15
CA ILE A 197 2.75 -11.63 3.63
C ILE A 197 1.63 -10.68 4.03
N LEU A 198 1.63 -10.24 5.30
CA LEU A 198 0.71 -9.20 5.75
C LEU A 198 1.29 -7.82 5.42
N VAL A 199 0.49 -6.90 4.91
CA VAL A 199 0.89 -5.52 4.64
C VAL A 199 -0.15 -4.60 5.26
N GLY A 200 0.28 -3.64 6.06
CA GLY A 200 -0.63 -2.87 6.91
C GLY A 200 -0.21 -1.42 6.97
N HIS A 201 -1.11 -0.51 6.64
CA HIS A 201 -0.87 0.93 6.72
C HIS A 201 -1.50 1.52 7.97
N SER A 202 -0.73 2.33 8.73
CA SER A 202 -1.26 3.06 9.90
C SER A 202 -1.97 2.11 10.88
N LEU A 203 -3.28 2.32 11.15
CA LEU A 203 -4.14 1.36 11.88
C LEU A 203 -3.96 -0.09 11.39
N GLY A 204 -3.98 -0.32 10.08
CA GLY A 204 -3.79 -1.65 9.51
C GLY A 204 -2.43 -2.25 9.84
N GLY A 205 -1.40 -1.43 10.00
CA GLY A 205 -0.08 -1.84 10.49
C GLY A 205 -0.14 -2.42 11.90
N ALA A 206 -0.94 -1.81 12.78
CA ALA A 206 -1.19 -2.33 14.13
C ALA A 206 -1.96 -3.64 14.09
N VAL A 207 -3.03 -3.72 13.28
CA VAL A 207 -3.88 -4.92 13.17
C VAL A 207 -3.08 -6.13 12.69
N ILE A 208 -2.29 -5.98 11.61
CA ILE A 208 -1.49 -7.10 11.10
C ILE A 208 -0.40 -7.54 12.08
N THR A 209 0.15 -6.60 12.86
CA THR A 209 1.19 -6.88 13.84
C THR A 209 0.61 -7.63 15.02
N ASP A 210 -0.58 -7.24 15.48
CA ASP A 210 -1.31 -7.97 16.50
C ASP A 210 -1.62 -9.40 16.03
N LEU A 211 -2.18 -9.57 14.84
CA LEU A 211 -2.47 -10.89 14.27
C LEU A 211 -1.19 -11.75 14.16
N ALA A 212 -0.10 -11.19 13.65
CA ALA A 212 1.19 -11.88 13.55
C ALA A 212 1.70 -12.33 14.92
N SER A 213 1.49 -11.53 15.96
CA SER A 213 1.91 -11.84 17.34
C SER A 213 1.13 -13.01 17.94
N THR A 214 -0.11 -13.24 17.51
CA THR A 214 -0.92 -14.38 17.97
C THR A 214 -0.38 -15.73 17.49
N GLY A 215 0.38 -15.76 16.39
CA GLY A 215 0.90 -16.99 15.79
C GLY A 215 -0.17 -17.88 15.12
N LYS A 216 -1.43 -17.43 15.01
CA LYS A 216 -2.55 -18.22 14.47
C LYS A 216 -2.39 -18.59 12.99
N LEU A 217 -1.67 -17.79 12.20
CA LEU A 217 -1.35 -18.09 10.80
C LEU A 217 -0.24 -19.16 10.64
N GLY A 218 0.36 -19.62 11.74
CA GLY A 218 1.31 -20.73 11.74
C GLY A 218 2.47 -20.57 10.74
N ASN A 219 2.72 -21.60 9.96
CA ASN A 219 3.81 -21.62 8.98
C ASN A 219 3.48 -20.89 7.68
N SER A 220 2.20 -20.59 7.42
CA SER A 220 1.78 -19.85 6.24
C SER A 220 2.28 -18.42 6.29
N LEU A 221 2.43 -17.81 7.48
CA LEU A 221 3.02 -16.47 7.59
C LEU A 221 4.53 -16.48 7.30
N LEU A 222 4.92 -15.82 6.21
CA LEU A 222 6.33 -15.57 5.87
C LEU A 222 6.86 -14.33 6.61
N GLY A 223 6.07 -13.28 6.67
CA GLY A 223 6.43 -12.02 7.31
C GLY A 223 5.33 -10.96 7.19
N TYR A 224 5.61 -9.77 7.73
CA TYR A 224 4.69 -8.66 7.73
C TYR A 224 5.40 -7.33 7.51
N VAL A 225 4.68 -6.41 6.86
CA VAL A 225 5.17 -5.11 6.41
C VAL A 225 4.29 -4.01 6.98
N VAL A 226 4.89 -3.15 7.79
CA VAL A 226 4.21 -2.01 8.42
C VAL A 226 4.54 -0.74 7.64
N LEU A 227 3.50 -0.01 7.23
CA LEU A 227 3.61 1.22 6.45
C LEU A 227 3.24 2.43 7.32
N ASP A 228 4.21 3.32 7.48
CA ASP A 228 4.10 4.65 8.07
C ASP A 228 3.41 4.71 9.44
N VAL A 229 3.82 3.83 10.35
CA VAL A 229 3.42 3.89 11.76
C VAL A 229 4.53 3.40 12.69
N VAL A 230 4.76 4.18 13.74
CA VAL A 230 5.63 3.86 14.88
C VAL A 230 4.85 4.26 16.13
N GLU A 231 4.93 3.47 17.21
CA GLU A 231 4.16 3.72 18.43
C GLU A 231 4.35 5.14 18.96
N GLY A 232 5.60 5.56 19.20
CA GLY A 232 5.89 6.88 19.75
C GLY A 232 5.33 8.03 18.89
N SER A 233 5.56 8.00 17.58
CA SER A 233 5.08 9.06 16.68
C SER A 233 3.58 9.02 16.48
N ALA A 234 2.96 7.84 16.47
CA ALA A 234 1.51 7.69 16.38
C ALA A 234 0.82 8.30 17.61
N MET A 235 1.32 7.99 18.81
CA MET A 235 0.81 8.53 20.07
C MET A 235 0.92 10.06 20.13
N ASP A 236 2.04 10.61 19.67
CA ASP A 236 2.21 12.07 19.56
C ASP A 236 1.20 12.67 18.57
N ALA A 237 0.99 12.02 17.42
CA ALA A 237 0.10 12.49 16.36
C ALA A 237 -1.38 12.48 16.73
N LEU A 238 -1.83 11.63 17.69
CA LEU A 238 -3.22 11.57 18.14
C LEU A 238 -3.74 12.94 18.60
N HIS A 239 -2.89 13.75 19.25
CA HIS A 239 -3.25 15.09 19.71
C HIS A 239 -3.58 16.06 18.56
N SER A 240 -2.94 15.86 17.40
CA SER A 240 -3.13 16.71 16.21
C SER A 240 -4.26 16.19 15.29
N MET A 241 -4.76 14.97 15.54
CA MET A 241 -5.75 14.35 14.68
C MET A 241 -7.10 15.09 14.70
N GLN A 242 -7.49 15.65 15.84
CA GLN A 242 -8.70 16.49 15.94
C GLN A 242 -8.60 17.74 15.07
N THR A 243 -7.43 18.39 15.04
CA THR A 243 -7.17 19.52 14.16
C THR A 243 -7.28 19.08 12.69
N TYR A 244 -6.66 17.96 12.30
CA TYR A 244 -6.79 17.43 10.94
C TYR A 244 -8.25 17.18 10.57
N LEU A 245 -9.02 16.50 11.43
CA LEU A 245 -10.44 16.21 11.18
C LEU A 245 -11.27 17.49 11.00
N SER A 246 -10.95 18.57 11.74
CA SER A 246 -11.65 19.86 11.59
C SER A 246 -11.41 20.55 10.24
N THR A 247 -10.32 20.21 9.54
CA THR A 247 -10.02 20.76 8.20
C THR A 247 -10.74 20.03 7.07
N ARG A 248 -11.31 18.83 7.35
CA ARG A 248 -12.00 18.04 6.33
C ARG A 248 -13.32 18.72 5.93
N PRO A 249 -13.61 18.82 4.62
CA PRO A 249 -14.93 19.22 4.17
C PRO A 249 -15.98 18.30 4.77
N THR A 250 -17.13 18.85 5.17
CA THR A 250 -18.24 18.03 5.70
C THR A 250 -18.85 17.14 4.61
N GLY A 251 -18.64 17.46 3.34
CA GLY A 251 -19.10 16.71 2.19
C GLY A 251 -18.66 17.33 0.87
N PHE A 252 -19.02 16.69 -0.23
CA PHE A 252 -18.56 16.99 -1.58
C PHE A 252 -19.76 17.08 -2.55
N ALA A 253 -19.62 17.90 -3.59
CA ALA A 253 -20.65 18.06 -4.62
C ALA A 253 -20.71 16.85 -5.55
N SER A 254 -19.55 16.26 -5.84
CA SER A 254 -19.39 15.04 -6.62
C SER A 254 -18.21 14.20 -6.11
N VAL A 255 -18.11 12.95 -6.54
CA VAL A 255 -16.95 12.10 -6.26
C VAL A 255 -15.66 12.72 -6.79
N GLU A 256 -15.68 13.30 -7.99
CA GLU A 256 -14.53 13.98 -8.59
C GLU A 256 -14.07 15.18 -7.77
N SER A 257 -14.99 15.92 -7.14
CA SER A 257 -14.60 17.00 -6.22
C SER A 257 -13.94 16.48 -4.93
N GLY A 258 -14.29 15.26 -4.50
CA GLY A 258 -13.59 14.55 -3.43
C GLY A 258 -12.19 14.10 -3.85
N ILE A 259 -12.05 13.54 -5.05
CA ILE A 259 -10.74 13.16 -5.64
C ILE A 259 -9.85 14.40 -5.77
N ASP A 260 -10.35 15.49 -6.34
CA ASP A 260 -9.64 16.76 -6.47
C ASP A 260 -9.16 17.29 -5.12
N TRP A 261 -10.01 17.22 -4.09
CA TRP A 261 -9.63 17.65 -2.74
C TRP A 261 -8.43 16.86 -2.21
N HIS A 262 -8.44 15.52 -2.30
CA HIS A 262 -7.33 14.68 -1.82
C HIS A 262 -6.00 15.00 -2.51
N ILE A 263 -6.05 15.23 -3.83
CA ILE A 263 -4.86 15.60 -4.63
C ILE A 263 -4.36 16.99 -4.24
N ARG A 264 -5.25 17.99 -4.16
CA ARG A 264 -4.88 19.37 -3.83
C ARG A 264 -4.35 19.53 -2.40
N THR A 265 -4.91 18.79 -1.44
CA THR A 265 -4.41 18.77 -0.06
C THR A 265 -3.17 17.91 0.11
N ARG A 266 -2.76 17.17 -0.93
CA ARG A 266 -1.67 16.19 -0.90
C ARG A 266 -1.89 15.10 0.15
N THR A 267 -3.15 14.81 0.50
CA THR A 267 -3.50 13.66 1.33
C THR A 267 -3.20 12.36 0.58
N VAL A 268 -3.51 12.33 -0.72
CA VAL A 268 -3.03 11.33 -1.67
C VAL A 268 -2.42 12.09 -2.85
N ARG A 269 -1.13 11.90 -3.10
CA ARG A 269 -0.37 12.66 -4.10
C ARG A 269 -0.55 12.09 -5.49
N SER A 270 -0.68 10.77 -5.61
CA SER A 270 -0.90 10.09 -6.90
C SER A 270 -2.31 10.32 -7.40
N SER A 271 -2.44 10.92 -8.58
CA SER A 271 -3.75 11.11 -9.21
C SER A 271 -4.41 9.79 -9.57
N VAL A 272 -3.63 8.78 -9.97
CA VAL A 272 -4.17 7.45 -10.31
C VAL A 272 -4.71 6.78 -9.05
N SER A 273 -3.92 6.77 -7.96
CA SER A 273 -4.37 6.17 -6.69
C SER A 273 -5.61 6.87 -6.14
N ALA A 274 -5.62 8.20 -6.12
CA ALA A 274 -6.77 8.97 -5.64
C ALA A 274 -8.06 8.65 -6.43
N ARG A 275 -7.97 8.49 -7.75
CA ARG A 275 -9.13 8.14 -8.59
C ARG A 275 -9.65 6.73 -8.34
N SER A 276 -8.81 5.83 -7.85
CA SER A 276 -9.17 4.44 -7.54
C SER A 276 -9.67 4.27 -6.11
N SER A 277 -9.05 4.95 -5.13
CA SER A 277 -9.29 4.73 -3.70
C SER A 277 -10.36 5.62 -3.09
N VAL A 278 -10.38 6.93 -3.43
CA VAL A 278 -11.28 7.93 -2.85
C VAL A 278 -12.77 7.62 -3.05
N PRO A 279 -13.25 7.08 -4.20
CA PRO A 279 -14.67 6.78 -4.37
C PRO A 279 -15.26 5.90 -3.26
N ALA A 280 -14.51 4.93 -2.76
CA ALA A 280 -14.96 4.05 -1.68
C ALA A 280 -15.03 4.76 -0.31
N LEU A 281 -14.37 5.91 -0.15
CA LEU A 281 -14.40 6.71 1.08
C LEU A 281 -15.64 7.58 1.19
N LEU A 282 -16.43 7.66 0.11
CA LEU A 282 -17.61 8.49 0.02
C LEU A 282 -18.88 7.65 -0.07
N ILE A 283 -19.97 8.18 0.49
CA ILE A 283 -21.31 7.64 0.37
C ILE A 283 -22.26 8.77 0.00
N LYS A 284 -23.20 8.49 -0.89
CA LYS A 284 -24.23 9.46 -1.26
C LYS A 284 -25.32 9.43 -0.19
N ASP A 285 -25.53 10.55 0.46
CA ASP A 285 -26.62 10.78 1.40
C ASP A 285 -27.77 11.49 0.67
N GLU A 286 -28.86 10.78 0.46
CA GLU A 286 -30.05 11.30 -0.25
C GLU A 286 -30.94 12.16 0.65
N SER A 287 -30.68 12.19 1.97
CA SER A 287 -31.51 12.88 2.97
C SER A 287 -31.05 14.32 3.29
N HIS A 288 -29.80 14.67 2.96
CA HIS A 288 -29.20 15.96 3.32
C HIS A 288 -28.77 16.79 2.09
N ASN A 289 -29.25 18.04 2.05
CA ASN A 289 -28.71 19.20 1.32
C ASN A 289 -28.22 18.92 -0.14
N GLU A 290 -29.04 19.30 -1.13
CA GLU A 290 -28.81 19.06 -2.58
C GLU A 290 -27.41 19.47 -3.09
N THR A 291 -26.72 20.41 -2.44
CA THR A 291 -25.44 20.96 -2.92
C THR A 291 -24.21 20.11 -2.61
N ARG A 292 -24.24 19.27 -1.56
CA ARG A 292 -23.10 18.41 -1.15
C ARG A 292 -23.58 17.04 -0.67
N PRO A 293 -24.16 16.23 -1.57
CA PRO A 293 -24.77 14.96 -1.21
C PRO A 293 -23.75 13.87 -0.87
N TRP A 294 -22.47 14.03 -1.21
CA TRP A 294 -21.44 13.03 -0.91
C TRP A 294 -20.83 13.29 0.45
N ARG A 295 -20.93 12.33 1.36
CA ARG A 295 -20.38 12.38 2.72
C ARG A 295 -19.28 11.35 2.89
N TRP A 296 -18.46 11.54 3.90
CA TRP A 296 -17.49 10.55 4.31
C TRP A 296 -18.22 9.31 4.82
N ARG A 297 -17.83 8.16 4.28
CA ARG A 297 -18.40 6.87 4.66
C ARG A 297 -18.14 6.53 6.13
N THR A 298 -16.91 6.78 6.58
CA THR A 298 -16.50 6.52 7.96
C THR A 298 -16.50 7.80 8.78
N ASN A 299 -17.22 7.79 9.90
CA ASN A 299 -17.09 8.82 10.92
C ASN A 299 -15.81 8.60 11.73
N LEU A 300 -14.68 9.07 11.20
CA LEU A 300 -13.38 8.84 11.82
C LEU A 300 -13.28 9.44 13.24
N ALA A 301 -14.00 10.53 13.52
CA ALA A 301 -14.04 11.13 14.86
C ALA A 301 -14.67 10.20 15.90
N ALA A 302 -15.71 9.44 15.53
CA ALA A 302 -16.35 8.48 16.44
C ALA A 302 -15.41 7.33 16.86
N THR A 303 -14.32 7.11 16.11
CA THR A 303 -13.34 6.07 16.41
C THR A 303 -12.29 6.50 17.46
N GLN A 304 -12.29 7.77 17.89
CA GLN A 304 -11.33 8.32 18.85
C GLN A 304 -11.14 7.47 20.13
N PRO A 305 -12.18 6.88 20.74
CA PRO A 305 -12.01 6.07 21.95
C PRO A 305 -11.07 4.86 21.78
N PHE A 306 -10.82 4.41 20.54
CA PHE A 306 -10.00 3.24 20.26
C PHE A 306 -8.54 3.58 19.89
N TRP A 307 -8.23 4.84 19.57
CA TRP A 307 -6.97 5.23 18.95
C TRP A 307 -5.73 4.86 19.78
N GLU A 308 -5.76 5.14 21.08
CA GLU A 308 -4.66 4.79 21.98
C GLU A 308 -4.46 3.27 22.02
N GLY A 309 -5.54 2.50 22.11
CA GLY A 309 -5.50 1.03 22.14
C GLY A 309 -4.96 0.39 20.86
N TRP A 310 -4.95 1.12 19.74
CA TRP A 310 -4.34 0.63 18.49
C TRP A 310 -2.83 0.62 18.53
N PHE A 311 -2.20 1.59 19.21
CA PHE A 311 -0.75 1.82 19.08
C PHE A 311 0.04 1.45 20.33
N VAL A 312 -0.59 1.40 21.51
CA VAL A 312 0.09 1.01 22.75
C VAL A 312 0.70 -0.40 22.63
N GLY A 313 2.02 -0.48 22.85
CA GLY A 313 2.80 -1.70 22.76
C GLY A 313 3.03 -2.22 21.34
N LEU A 314 2.71 -1.43 20.30
CA LEU A 314 2.89 -1.82 18.90
C LEU A 314 4.35 -2.15 18.59
N SER A 315 5.31 -1.33 19.04
CA SER A 315 6.72 -1.53 18.71
C SER A 315 7.27 -2.82 19.32
N LYS A 316 6.90 -3.10 20.56
CA LYS A 316 7.22 -4.37 21.23
C LYS A 316 6.59 -5.57 20.54
N LYS A 317 5.31 -5.49 20.13
CA LYS A 317 4.63 -6.57 19.39
C LYS A 317 5.31 -6.80 18.04
N PHE A 318 5.61 -5.73 17.30
CA PHE A 318 6.32 -5.75 16.03
C PHE A 318 7.68 -6.44 16.16
N LEU A 319 8.47 -6.17 17.20
CA LEU A 319 9.80 -6.80 17.33
C LEU A 319 9.72 -8.29 17.71
N ASN A 320 8.69 -8.70 18.46
CA ASN A 320 8.60 -10.06 19.01
C ASN A 320 7.79 -11.03 18.15
N ALA A 321 6.94 -10.55 17.24
CA ALA A 321 6.13 -11.41 16.39
C ALA A 321 6.98 -12.17 15.34
N ARG A 322 6.54 -13.39 15.03
CA ARG A 322 7.25 -14.33 14.16
C ARG A 322 7.13 -13.96 12.68
N GLY A 323 8.15 -14.27 11.90
CA GLY A 323 8.24 -13.97 10.46
C GLY A 323 9.20 -12.83 10.15
N GLY A 324 9.49 -12.65 8.86
CA GLY A 324 10.21 -11.48 8.36
C GLY A 324 9.51 -10.19 8.75
N LYS A 325 10.28 -9.11 8.94
CA LYS A 325 9.77 -7.80 9.35
C LYS A 325 10.32 -6.72 8.43
N LEU A 326 9.44 -5.90 7.88
CA LEU A 326 9.79 -4.72 7.10
C LEU A 326 9.00 -3.53 7.62
N LEU A 327 9.69 -2.41 7.85
CA LEU A 327 9.09 -1.13 8.18
C LEU A 327 9.38 -0.15 7.04
N LEU A 328 8.33 0.42 6.45
CA LEU A 328 8.43 1.46 5.41
C LEU A 328 7.92 2.77 6.01
N LEU A 329 8.74 3.82 6.00
CA LEU A 329 8.39 5.13 6.56
C LEU A 329 8.49 6.24 5.52
N ALA A 330 7.63 7.25 5.60
CA ALA A 330 7.73 8.44 4.76
C ALA A 330 8.84 9.38 5.26
N GLY A 331 9.14 9.38 6.57
CA GLY A 331 10.21 10.16 7.17
C GLY A 331 10.94 9.40 8.27
N THR A 332 12.17 9.81 8.58
CA THR A 332 12.94 9.27 9.72
C THR A 332 12.54 9.87 11.07
N ASP A 333 11.55 10.78 11.08
CA ASP A 333 11.17 11.47 12.30
C ASP A 333 10.44 10.51 13.24
N ARG A 334 11.22 10.04 14.23
CA ARG A 334 10.82 9.31 15.46
C ARG A 334 10.56 7.82 15.28
N LEU A 335 11.60 7.06 14.86
CA LEU A 335 11.74 5.72 15.42
C LEU A 335 11.77 5.87 16.95
N ASP A 336 10.89 5.17 17.66
CA ASP A 336 10.97 5.14 19.11
C ASP A 336 12.21 4.36 19.57
N THR A 337 12.47 4.40 20.88
CA THR A 337 13.63 3.75 21.48
C THR A 337 13.64 2.25 21.18
N GLU A 338 12.50 1.57 21.22
CA GLU A 338 12.43 0.13 20.99
C GLU A 338 12.77 -0.23 19.54
N LEU A 339 12.17 0.45 18.56
CA LEU A 339 12.45 0.25 17.14
C LEU A 339 13.87 0.68 16.76
N THR A 340 14.43 1.70 17.42
CA THR A 340 15.84 2.08 17.24
C THR A 340 16.77 0.96 17.70
N ILE A 341 16.53 0.41 18.90
CA ILE A 341 17.31 -0.72 19.41
C ILE A 341 17.13 -1.93 18.50
N GLY A 342 15.90 -2.23 18.09
CA GLY A 342 15.60 -3.34 17.19
C GLY A 342 16.30 -3.22 15.83
N GLN A 343 16.39 -2.01 15.29
CA GLN A 343 17.08 -1.74 14.02
C GLN A 343 18.59 -1.94 14.16
N MET A 344 19.18 -1.41 15.23
CA MET A 344 20.62 -1.58 15.51
C MET A 344 20.99 -3.05 15.76
N GLN A 345 20.03 -3.87 16.22
CA GLN A 345 20.18 -5.32 16.38
C GLN A 345 19.88 -6.12 15.09
N GLY A 346 19.49 -5.46 13.99
CA GLY A 346 19.15 -6.13 12.73
C GLY A 346 17.88 -6.98 12.81
N LYS A 347 16.93 -6.64 13.70
CA LYS A 347 15.69 -7.43 13.89
C LYS A 347 14.66 -7.27 12.77
N TYR A 348 14.76 -6.21 11.98
CA TYR A 348 13.86 -5.93 10.87
C TYR A 348 14.60 -5.14 9.77
N ALA A 349 14.02 -5.12 8.57
CA ALA A 349 14.46 -4.24 7.50
C ALA A 349 13.72 -2.90 7.57
N LEU A 350 14.41 -1.80 7.33
CA LEU A 350 13.85 -0.46 7.31
C LEU A 350 14.16 0.20 5.97
N GLN A 351 13.17 0.84 5.37
CA GLN A 351 13.34 1.68 4.20
C GLN A 351 12.52 2.96 4.34
N VAL A 352 13.09 4.07 3.90
CA VAL A 352 12.50 5.40 4.07
C VAL A 352 12.29 6.04 2.71
N PHE A 353 11.12 6.66 2.54
CA PHE A 353 10.67 7.28 1.32
C PHE A 353 10.30 8.76 1.54
N PRO A 354 11.29 9.67 1.57
CA PRO A 354 11.08 11.09 1.88
C PRO A 354 10.17 11.82 0.87
N GLU A 355 9.97 11.24 -0.32
CA GLU A 355 9.11 11.79 -1.36
C GLU A 355 7.62 11.48 -1.14
N ALA A 356 7.30 10.51 -0.27
CA ALA A 356 5.93 10.15 0.07
C ALA A 356 5.35 11.05 1.16
N GLY A 357 4.03 11.19 1.18
CA GLY A 357 3.28 11.58 2.37
C GLY A 357 2.95 10.37 3.24
N HIS A 358 1.89 10.49 4.03
CA HIS A 358 1.48 9.43 4.96
C HIS A 358 1.08 8.11 4.26
N PHE A 359 0.50 8.20 3.06
CA PHE A 359 0.04 7.05 2.28
C PHE A 359 1.13 6.61 1.29
N ILE A 360 2.24 6.06 1.80
CA ILE A 360 3.40 5.64 1.00
C ILE A 360 2.98 4.75 -0.18
N HIS A 361 2.10 3.78 0.08
CA HIS A 361 1.62 2.83 -0.92
C HIS A 361 0.70 3.45 -1.99
N GLU A 362 0.10 4.60 -1.72
CA GLU A 362 -0.69 5.35 -2.71
C GLU A 362 0.17 6.39 -3.45
N ASP A 363 1.11 7.03 -2.75
CA ASP A 363 1.92 8.11 -3.29
C ASP A 363 3.03 7.61 -4.22
N ILE A 364 3.68 6.50 -3.86
CA ILE A 364 4.79 5.89 -4.60
C ILE A 364 4.59 4.36 -4.74
N PRO A 365 3.52 3.94 -5.44
CA PRO A 365 3.10 2.54 -5.49
C PRO A 365 4.16 1.63 -6.11
N GLU A 366 4.92 2.10 -7.11
CA GLU A 366 5.97 1.30 -7.75
C GLU A 366 7.14 1.00 -6.80
N GLN A 367 7.67 2.02 -6.12
CA GLN A 367 8.76 1.86 -5.17
C GLN A 367 8.35 1.02 -3.96
N THR A 368 7.09 1.17 -3.53
CA THR A 368 6.51 0.31 -2.50
C THR A 368 6.44 -1.15 -2.98
N ALA A 369 5.96 -1.38 -4.20
CA ALA A 369 5.88 -2.72 -4.80
C ALA A 369 7.26 -3.39 -4.97
N ILE A 370 8.31 -2.64 -5.34
CA ILE A 370 9.70 -3.13 -5.38
C ILE A 370 10.09 -3.68 -3.99
N SER A 371 9.84 -2.89 -2.95
CA SER A 371 10.21 -3.23 -1.58
C SER A 371 9.46 -4.46 -1.07
N LEU A 372 8.17 -4.57 -1.39
CA LEU A 372 7.35 -5.75 -1.08
C LEU A 372 7.83 -7.00 -1.82
N ALA A 373 8.15 -6.88 -3.11
CA ALA A 373 8.64 -8.00 -3.91
C ALA A 373 10.00 -8.51 -3.41
N ASP A 374 10.93 -7.60 -3.10
CA ASP A 374 12.24 -7.96 -2.57
C ASP A 374 12.16 -8.54 -1.17
N PHE A 375 11.23 -8.05 -0.35
CA PHE A 375 10.94 -8.62 0.95
C PHE A 375 10.41 -10.05 0.83
N HIS A 376 9.48 -10.31 -0.09
CA HIS A 376 9.03 -11.67 -0.38
C HIS A 376 10.18 -12.58 -0.79
N ARG A 377 10.98 -12.19 -1.79
CA ARG A 377 12.10 -13.00 -2.30
C ARG A 377 13.11 -13.37 -1.20
N ARG A 378 13.37 -12.47 -0.26
CA ARG A 378 14.27 -12.72 0.88
C ARG A 378 13.71 -13.69 1.91
N ASN A 379 12.38 -13.78 2.03
CA ASN A 379 11.70 -14.60 3.03
C ASN A 379 11.07 -15.88 2.44
N ASP A 380 11.12 -16.04 1.11
CA ASP A 380 10.61 -17.22 0.45
C ASP A 380 11.45 -18.45 0.83
N ARG A 381 10.77 -19.41 1.46
CA ARG A 381 11.38 -20.65 1.94
C ARG A 381 11.52 -21.69 0.82
N SER A 382 10.89 -21.49 -0.33
CA SER A 382 10.98 -22.40 -1.48
C SER A 382 12.39 -22.42 -2.09
N ALA A 383 13.12 -21.31 -1.99
CA ALA A 383 14.50 -21.17 -2.46
C ALA A 383 15.54 -21.77 -1.49
N LEU A 384 15.16 -22.02 -0.23
CA LEU A 384 16.03 -22.62 0.78
C LEU A 384 16.07 -24.15 0.65
N VAL A 385 16.71 -24.65 -0.42
CA VAL A 385 17.21 -26.03 -0.45
C VAL A 385 18.44 -26.09 0.46
N LEU A 386 18.22 -26.28 1.76
CA LEU A 386 19.32 -26.62 2.66
C LEU A 386 19.95 -27.93 2.15
N PRO A 387 21.29 -27.99 1.98
CA PRO A 387 21.93 -29.25 1.66
C PRO A 387 21.52 -30.28 2.73
N PRO A 388 21.10 -31.49 2.32
CA PRO A 388 20.64 -32.50 3.25
C PRO A 388 21.69 -32.70 4.34
N LYS A 389 21.24 -32.81 5.60
CA LYS A 389 22.15 -32.99 6.73
C LYS A 389 23.04 -34.19 6.43
N VAL A 390 24.34 -34.07 6.75
CA VAL A 390 25.34 -35.14 6.52
C VAL A 390 24.87 -36.48 7.10
N ALA A 391 24.14 -36.46 8.22
CA ALA A 391 23.53 -37.65 8.82
C ALA A 391 22.48 -38.34 7.92
N ASP A 392 21.72 -37.57 7.14
CA ASP A 392 20.70 -38.10 6.22
C ASP A 392 21.34 -38.60 4.92
N LEU A 393 22.42 -37.96 4.47
CA LEU A 393 23.26 -38.42 3.35
C LEU A 393 23.94 -39.77 3.67
N LEU A 394 24.49 -39.91 4.88
CA LEU A 394 25.10 -41.15 5.36
C LEU A 394 24.06 -42.28 5.52
N LYS A 395 22.85 -41.97 6.00
CA LYS A 395 21.74 -42.93 6.08
C LYS A 395 21.24 -43.39 4.70
N GLN A 396 21.39 -42.55 3.67
CA GLN A 396 21.05 -42.88 2.28
C GLN A 396 22.16 -43.62 1.53
N GLY A 397 23.25 -44.00 2.21
CA GLY A 397 24.36 -44.76 1.61
C GLY A 397 25.20 -43.95 0.62
N LYS A 398 25.01 -42.62 0.57
CA LYS A 398 25.86 -41.74 -0.24
C LYS A 398 27.18 -41.54 0.50
N LYS A 399 28.31 -41.86 -0.15
CA LYS A 399 29.63 -41.49 0.36
C LYS A 399 29.72 -39.96 0.35
N VAL A 400 29.95 -39.39 1.53
CA VAL A 400 30.18 -37.95 1.75
C VAL A 400 31.63 -37.62 1.40
#